data_AF-A0A231HFX5-F1
#
_entry.id   AF-A0A231HFX5-F1
#
_cell.length_a   1.000
_cell.length_b   1.000
_cell.length_c   1.000
_cell.angle_alpha   90.00
_cell.angle_beta   90.00
_cell.angle_gamma   90.00
#
_symmetry.space_group_name_H-M   'P 1'
#
loop_
_entity.id
_entity.type
_entity.pdbx_description
1 polymer ?
#
loop_
_entity_poly.entity_id
_entity_poly.type
_entity_poly.pdbx_seq_one_letter_code
_entity_poly.pdbx_strand_id
1 'polypeptide(L)' 'MLQWAARQRITLIHTQPGNPQQNAYVERYNRTVRYDWLAQNLFSSLDEVQLGATAWLWTYNNWVFRSNV' A
#
# COMPACT_ATOMS: atom_id res chain seq x y z
N MET A 1 -9.02 -6.52 17.11
CA MET A 1 -7.84 -5.82 16.56
C MET A 1 -6.84 -5.43 17.64
N LEU A 2 -7.21 -4.62 18.65
CA LEU A 2 -6.33 -4.24 19.78
C LEU A 2 -5.69 -5.44 20.51
N GLN A 3 -6.49 -6.43 20.89
CA GLN A 3 -5.99 -7.64 21.57
C GLN A 3 -5.10 -8.52 20.67
N TRP A 4 -5.27 -8.46 19.36
CA TRP A 4 -4.39 -9.18 18.43
C TRP A 4 -3.06 -8.44 18.31
N ALA A 5 -3.09 -7.12 18.12
CA ALA A 5 -1.90 -6.28 18.05
C ALA A 5 -1.06 -6.37 19.33
N ALA A 6 -1.71 -6.32 20.50
CA ALA A 6 -1.05 -6.48 21.79
C ALA A 6 -0.37 -7.87 21.92
N ARG A 7 -1.03 -8.94 21.49
CA ARG A 7 -0.43 -10.30 21.45
C ARG A 7 0.76 -10.39 20.52
N GLN A 8 0.74 -9.66 19.40
CA GLN A 8 1.84 -9.58 18.44
C GLN A 8 2.91 -8.54 18.83
N ARG A 9 2.75 -7.85 19.98
CA ARG A 9 3.64 -6.75 20.42
C ARG A 9 3.74 -5.62 19.38
N ILE A 10 2.66 -5.36 18.65
CA ILE A 10 2.54 -4.26 17.69
C ILE A 10 1.89 -3.07 18.38
N THR A 11 2.60 -1.95 18.42
CA THR A 11 2.06 -0.67 18.89
C THR A 11 1.20 -0.05 17.78
N LEU A 12 -0.07 0.22 18.08
CA LEU A 12 -0.95 0.93 17.16
C LEU A 12 -0.79 2.44 17.35
N ILE A 13 -0.46 3.14 16.28
CA ILE A 13 -0.37 4.60 16.26
C ILE A 13 -1.50 5.11 15.38
N HIS A 14 -2.34 5.97 15.94
CA HIS A 14 -3.44 6.59 15.21
C HIS A 14 -2.98 7.92 14.59
N THR A 15 -3.41 8.15 13.35
CA THR A 15 -3.26 9.45 12.70
C THR A 15 -4.16 10.47 13.40
N GLN A 16 -3.62 11.66 13.63
CA GLN A 16 -4.34 12.75 14.27
C GLN A 16 -5.20 13.47 13.22
N PRO A 17 -6.46 13.81 13.56
CA PRO A 17 -7.26 14.68 12.72
C PRO A 17 -6.54 16.01 12.45
N GLY A 18 -6.57 16.48 11.21
CA GLY A 18 -5.95 17.75 10.83
C GLY A 18 -4.43 17.71 10.61
N ASN A 19 -3.78 16.54 10.71
CA ASN A 19 -2.37 16.39 10.36
C ASN A 19 -2.17 15.40 9.19
N PRO A 20 -2.40 15.83 7.94
CA PRO A 20 -2.29 14.98 6.76
C PRO A 20 -0.87 14.42 6.56
N GLN A 21 0.16 15.09 7.08
CA GLN A 21 1.54 14.65 6.93
C GLN A 21 1.81 13.29 7.58
N GLN A 22 1.05 12.91 8.63
CA GLN A 22 1.19 11.61 9.29
C GLN A 22 0.80 10.42 8.40
N ASN A 23 -0.01 10.64 7.37
CA ASN A 23 -0.45 9.62 6.42
C ASN A 23 0.19 9.76 5.02
N ALA A 24 1.06 10.77 4.83
CA ALA A 24 1.55 11.17 3.51
C ALA A 24 2.24 10.03 2.74
N TYR A 25 2.96 9.13 3.42
CA TYR A 25 3.61 8.00 2.77
C TYR A 25 2.61 6.99 2.21
N VAL A 26 1.57 6.66 2.96
CA VAL A 26 0.50 5.75 2.52
C VAL A 26 -0.30 6.39 1.39
N GLU A 27 -0.58 7.69 1.48
CA GLU A 27 -1.25 8.43 0.41
C GLU A 27 -0.43 8.48 -0.88
N ARG A 28 0.87 8.73 -0.78
CA ARG A 28 1.79 8.65 -1.93
C ARG A 28 1.79 7.25 -2.53
N TYR A 29 1.89 6.21 -1.71
CA TYR A 29 1.85 4.83 -2.17
C TYR A 29 0.53 4.52 -2.90
N ASN A 30 -0.61 4.83 -2.30
CA ASN A 30 -1.93 4.62 -2.90
C ASN A 30 -2.10 5.37 -4.23
N ARG A 31 -1.53 6.58 -4.32
CA ARG A 31 -1.51 7.35 -5.56
C ARG A 31 -0.73 6.61 -6.66
N THR A 32 0.47 6.11 -6.35
CA THR A 32 1.29 5.34 -7.29
C THR A 32 0.59 4.05 -7.72
N VAL A 33 0.04 3.26 -6.79
CA VAL A 33 -0.76 2.06 -7.09
C VAL A 33 -1.88 2.38 -8.07
N ARG A 34 -2.58 3.49 -7.85
CA ARG A 34 -3.73 3.87 -8.68
C ARG A 34 -3.33 4.26 -10.10
N TYR A 35 -2.34 5.14 -10.25
CA TYR A 35 -1.98 5.68 -11.56
C TYR A 35 -1.08 4.76 -12.38
N ASP A 36 -0.16 4.05 -11.73
CA ASP A 36 0.85 3.25 -12.43
C ASP A 36 0.35 1.83 -12.71
N TRP A 37 -0.68 1.37 -12.00
CA TRP A 37 -1.18 0.00 -12.14
C TRP A 37 -2.69 -0.07 -12.34
N LEU A 38 -3.49 0.31 -11.35
CA LEU A 38 -4.94 0.08 -11.41
C LEU A 38 -5.61 0.77 -12.61
N ALA A 39 -5.21 2.01 -12.93
CA ALA A 39 -5.81 2.76 -14.02
C ALA A 39 -5.41 2.26 -15.42
N GLN A 40 -4.35 1.47 -15.53
CA GLN A 40 -3.81 0.98 -16.81
C GLN A 40 -4.31 -0.42 -17.18
N ASN A 41 -4.98 -1.11 -16.26
CA ASN A 41 -5.37 -2.50 -16.42
C ASN A 41 -6.88 -2.67 -16.33
N LEU A 42 -7.43 -3.54 -17.18
CA LEU A 42 -8.81 -4.01 -17.09
C LEU A 42 -8.77 -5.46 -16.60
N PHE A 43 -9.42 -5.73 -15.48
CA PHE A 43 -9.47 -7.05 -14.89
C PHE A 43 -10.85 -7.66 -15.08
N SER A 44 -10.88 -8.94 -15.41
CA SER A 44 -12.09 -9.73 -15.65
C SER A 44 -12.46 -10.60 -14.45
N SER A 45 -11.58 -10.74 -13.47
CA SER A 45 -11.82 -11.53 -12.25
C SER A 45 -11.01 -11.02 -11.05
N LEU A 46 -11.41 -11.41 -9.83
CA LEU A 46 -10.66 -11.11 -8.61
C LEU A 46 -9.28 -11.79 -8.59
N ASP A 47 -9.19 -13.01 -9.12
CA ASP A 47 -7.93 -13.75 -9.19
C ASP A 47 -6.90 -13.03 -10.06
N GLU A 48 -7.35 -12.45 -11.18
CA GLU A 48 -6.52 -11.64 -12.06
C GLU A 48 -6.01 -10.37 -11.36
N VAL A 49 -6.88 -9.68 -10.61
CA VAL A 49 -6.49 -8.52 -9.80
C VAL A 49 -5.45 -8.91 -8.75
N GLN A 50 -5.64 -10.03 -8.04
CA GLN A 50 -4.72 -10.47 -7.00
C GLN A 50 -3.34 -10.87 -7.53
N LEU A 51 -3.31 -11.58 -8.66
CA LEU A 51 -2.06 -11.93 -9.34
C LEU A 51 -1.33 -10.67 -9.81
N GLY A 52 -2.04 -9.76 -10.46
CA GLY A 52 -1.52 -8.47 -10.90
C GLY A 52 -0.99 -7.63 -9.73
N ALA A 53 -1.71 -7.60 -8.61
CA ALA A 53 -1.32 -6.86 -7.40
C ALA A 53 -0.01 -7.37 -6.83
N THR A 54 0.14 -8.70 -6.77
CA THR A 54 1.33 -9.35 -6.22
C THR A 54 2.54 -9.08 -7.09
N ALA A 55 2.40 -9.21 -8.42
CA ALA A 55 3.46 -8.91 -9.38
C ALA A 55 3.86 -7.42 -9.32
N TRP A 56 2.87 -6.52 -9.32
CA TRP A 56 3.13 -5.08 -9.26
C TRP A 56 3.79 -4.67 -7.95
N LEU A 57 3.34 -5.23 -6.80
CA LEU A 57 3.94 -4.96 -5.50
C LEU A 57 5.41 -5.37 -5.45
N TRP A 58 5.76 -6.52 -6.05
CA TRP A 58 7.15 -6.93 -6.18
C TRP A 58 7.96 -5.94 -7.00
N THR A 59 7.41 -5.48 -8.13
CA THR A 59 8.07 -4.47 -8.99
C THR A 59 8.27 -3.15 -8.24
N TYR A 60 7.23 -2.65 -7.59
CA TYR A 60 7.30 -1.43 -6.79
C TYR A 60 8.38 -1.55 -5.71
N ASN A 61 8.40 -2.63 -4.93
CA ASN A 61 9.34 -2.79 -3.81
C ASN A 61 10.80 -2.97 -4.26
N ASN A 62 11.05 -3.62 -5.40
CA ASN A 62 12.41 -3.93 -5.84
C ASN A 62 13.01 -2.88 -6.78
N TRP A 63 12.18 -2.14 -7.51
CA TRP A 63 12.65 -1.23 -8.56
C TRP A 63 12.31 0.23 -8.30
N VAL A 64 11.14 0.52 -7.70
CA VAL A 64 10.65 1.90 -7.51
C VAL A 64 10.93 2.42 -6.10
N PHE A 65 10.73 1.60 -5.07
CA PHE A 65 10.96 1.99 -3.69
C PHE A 65 12.46 2.08 -3.39
N ARG A 66 13.24 1.06 -3.78
CA ARG A 66 14.70 1.02 -3.57
C ARG A 66 15.50 2.06 -4.36
N SER A 67 14.91 2.68 -5.38
CA SER A 67 15.53 3.74 -6.17
C SER A 67 15.15 5.15 -5.70
N ASN A 68 14.17 5.28 -4.79
CA ASN A 68 13.71 6.53 -4.20
C ASN A 68 14.15 6.70 -2.72
N VAL A 69 14.99 5.80 -2.22
CA VAL A 69 15.68 5.84 -0.92
C VAL A 69 17.17 5.87 -1.20
#